data_AF-A0A355DTV2-F1
#
_entry.id   AF-A0A355DTV2-F1
#
_cell.length_a   1.000
_cell.length_b   1.000
_cell.length_c   1.000
_cell.angle_alpha   90.00
_cell.angle_beta   90.00
_cell.angle_gamma   90.00
#
_symmetry.space_group_name_H-M   'P 1'
#
loop_
_entity.id
_entity.type
_entity.pdbx_description
1 polymer ?
#
loop_
_entity_poly.entity_id
_entity_poly.type
_entity_poly.pdbx_seq_one_letter_code
_entity_poly.pdbx_strand_id
1 'polypeptide(L)'
;ATRSQIREMTQKFFTGVTDIRNPNSYLEPAQKLYEWLVEPLEEISQGQKLTNLTFLMDKNLRSVPLAALHDGKGFLAERYSLGIMPSLALTNTKPTNL
;
A
#
# COMPACT_ATOMS: atom_id res chain seq x y z
N ALA A 1 -1.85 0.77 14.05
CA ALA A 1 -2.05 2.24 14.04
C ALA A 1 -3.55 2.57 14.02
N THR A 2 -3.93 3.78 14.45
CA THR A 2 -5.32 4.28 14.33
C THR A 2 -5.58 4.85 12.93
N ARG A 3 -6.86 4.98 12.54
CA ARG A 3 -7.25 5.61 11.26
C ARG A 3 -6.69 7.02 11.08
N SER A 4 -6.63 7.81 12.15
CA SER A 4 -6.07 9.17 12.10
C SER A 4 -4.56 9.15 11.84
N GLN A 5 -3.83 8.24 12.50
CA GLN A 5 -2.38 8.07 12.28
C GLN A 5 -2.07 7.64 10.84
N ILE A 6 -2.85 6.70 10.29
CA ILE A 6 -2.69 6.24 8.90
C ILE A 6 -2.91 7.41 7.93
N ARG A 7 -3.93 8.23 8.16
CA ARG A 7 -4.22 9.40 7.32
C ARG A 7 -3.11 10.44 7.39
N GLU A 8 -2.62 10.75 8.59
CA GLU A 8 -1.51 11.69 8.77
C GLU A 8 -0.25 11.19 8.07
N MET A 9 0.07 9.90 8.25
CA MET A 9 1.26 9.32 7.63
C MET A 9 1.14 9.24 6.10
N THR A 10 -0.06 8.96 5.59
CA THR A 10 -0.35 9.05 4.15
C THR A 10 -0.08 10.45 3.59
N GLN A 11 -0.49 11.49 4.32
CA GLN A 11 -0.25 12.86 3.89
C GLN A 11 1.26 13.16 3.85
N LYS A 12 1.99 12.78 4.90
CA LYS A 12 3.46 12.92 4.96
C LYS A 12 4.14 12.18 3.80
N PHE A 13 3.67 10.98 3.50
CA PHE A 13 4.19 10.19 2.40
C PHE A 13 3.97 10.88 1.06
N PHE A 14 2.74 11.34 0.78
CA PHE A 14 2.43 12.06 -0.46
C PHE A 14 3.26 13.34 -0.62
N THR A 15 3.41 14.13 0.44
CA THR A 15 4.27 15.32 0.41
C THR A 15 5.74 14.96 0.21
N GLY A 16 6.20 13.87 0.81
CA GLY A 16 7.59 13.43 0.67
C GLY A 16 7.93 12.96 -0.74
N VAL A 17 7.00 12.26 -1.42
CA VAL A 17 7.21 11.80 -2.81
C VAL A 17 7.33 12.99 -3.76
N THR A 18 6.69 14.11 -3.44
CA THR A 18 6.70 15.32 -4.27
C THR A 18 7.74 16.35 -3.84
N ASP A 19 8.50 16.10 -2.76
CA ASP A 19 9.52 17.03 -2.28
C ASP A 19 10.83 16.89 -3.06
N ILE A 20 10.97 17.70 -4.10
CA ILE A 20 12.18 17.77 -4.93
C ILE A 20 13.43 18.23 -4.17
N ARG A 21 13.27 18.87 -3.00
CA ARG A 21 14.39 19.38 -2.20
C ARG A 21 14.95 18.32 -1.26
N ASN A 22 14.13 17.35 -0.87
CA ASN A 22 14.53 16.19 -0.08
C ASN A 22 13.93 14.92 -0.69
N PRO A 23 14.59 14.34 -1.70
CA PRO A 23 14.06 13.21 -2.45
C PRO A 23 13.88 11.95 -1.60
N ASN A 24 14.47 11.86 -0.41
CA ASN A 24 14.34 10.70 0.48
C ASN A 24 13.32 10.90 1.60
N SER A 25 12.68 12.08 1.69
CA SER A 25 11.71 12.39 2.75
C SER A 25 10.47 11.48 2.74
N TYR A 26 10.18 10.82 1.63
CA TYR A 26 9.10 9.85 1.52
C TYR A 26 9.41 8.52 2.23
N LEU A 27 10.69 8.18 2.44
CA LEU A 27 11.09 6.81 2.75
C LEU A 27 10.62 6.35 4.12
N GLU A 28 10.75 7.19 5.16
CA GLU A 28 10.26 6.87 6.51
C GLU A 28 8.73 6.70 6.52
N PRO A 29 7.92 7.63 5.96
CA PRO A 29 6.48 7.40 5.81
C PRO A 29 6.11 6.15 5.01
N ALA A 30 6.85 5.84 3.94
CA ALA A 30 6.63 4.65 3.12
C ALA A 30 6.82 3.36 3.93
N GLN A 31 7.88 3.31 4.74
CA GLN A 31 8.19 2.17 5.61
C GLN A 31 7.16 2.02 6.72
N LYS A 32 6.78 3.12 7.39
CA LYS A 32 5.73 3.07 8.42
C LYS A 32 4.38 2.61 7.90
N LEU A 33 4.00 3.05 6.70
CA LEU A 33 2.76 2.59 6.07
C LEU A 33 2.86 1.11 5.63
N TYR A 34 4.02 0.66 5.16
CA TYR A 34 4.25 -0.75 4.85
C TYR A 34 4.06 -1.63 6.10
N GLU A 35 4.74 -1.29 7.20
CA GLU A 35 4.64 -2.00 8.49
C GLU A 35 3.18 -2.09 8.97
N TRP A 36 2.39 -1.02 8.80
CA TRP A 36 1.02 -1.01 9.28
C TRP A 36 0.00 -1.70 8.38
N LEU A 37 0.23 -1.70 7.06
CA LEU A 37 -0.80 -2.07 6.08
C LEU A 37 -0.48 -3.36 5.33
N VAL A 38 0.79 -3.67 5.13
CA VAL A 38 1.22 -4.78 4.26
C VAL A 38 1.82 -5.90 5.08
N GLU A 39 2.73 -5.60 6.00
CA GLU A 39 3.42 -6.61 6.83
C GLU A 39 2.46 -7.60 7.52
N PRO A 40 1.33 -7.17 8.14
CA PRO A 40 0.40 -8.11 8.77
C PRO A 40 -0.26 -9.09 7.78
N LEU A 41 -0.37 -8.72 6.50
CA LEU A 41 -0.95 -9.59 5.47
C LEU A 41 0.01 -10.71 5.07
N GLU A 42 1.32 -10.45 5.11
CA GLU A 42 2.35 -11.45 4.82
C GLU A 42 2.35 -12.56 5.87
N GLU A 43 2.13 -12.20 7.13
CA GLU A 43 2.00 -13.16 8.24
C GLU A 43 0.74 -14.04 8.11
N ILE A 44 -0.37 -13.46 7.65
CA ILE A 44 -1.66 -14.16 7.51
C ILE A 44 -1.65 -15.18 6.37
N SER A 45 -0.74 -15.05 5.39
CA SER A 45 -0.72 -15.87 4.17
C SER A 45 -0.54 -17.38 4.39
N GLN A 46 -0.25 -17.84 5.62
CA GLN A 46 -0.07 -19.27 5.99
C GLN A 46 0.82 -20.06 5.02
N GLY A 47 1.87 -19.43 4.47
CA GLY A 47 2.80 -20.05 3.52
C GLY A 47 2.31 -20.11 2.08
N GLN A 48 1.13 -19.58 1.76
CA GLN A 48 0.76 -19.32 0.37
C GLN A 48 1.55 -18.14 -0.18
N LYS A 49 1.97 -18.22 -1.44
CA LYS A 49 2.68 -17.14 -2.11
C LYS A 49 1.68 -16.06 -2.52
N LEU A 50 1.64 -14.96 -1.78
CA LEU A 50 0.94 -13.75 -2.20
C LEU A 50 1.63 -13.19 -3.45
N THR A 51 0.90 -13.04 -4.54
CA THR A 51 1.41 -12.41 -5.78
C THR A 51 0.67 -11.12 -6.13
N ASN A 52 -0.57 -10.97 -5.65
CA ASN A 52 -1.46 -9.89 -6.02
C ASN A 52 -2.00 -9.22 -4.75
N LEU A 53 -1.90 -7.89 -4.67
CA LEU A 53 -2.49 -7.09 -3.62
C LEU A 53 -3.50 -6.12 -4.23
N THR A 54 -4.75 -6.24 -3.83
CA THR A 54 -5.83 -5.38 -4.33
C THR A 54 -6.35 -4.51 -3.19
N PHE A 55 -6.34 -3.20 -3.42
CA PHE A 55 -6.69 -2.21 -2.40
C PHE A 55 -8.06 -1.61 -2.65
N LEU A 56 -8.91 -1.63 -1.63
CA LEU A 56 -10.15 -0.88 -1.58
C LEU A 56 -9.97 0.29 -0.61
N MET A 57 -9.83 1.49 -1.16
CA MET A 57 -9.43 2.67 -0.39
C MET A 57 -10.56 3.70 -0.26
N ASP A 58 -10.66 4.27 0.94
CA ASP A 58 -11.45 5.47 1.20
C ASP A 58 -10.95 6.62 0.31
N LYS A 59 -11.82 7.60 0.01
CA LYS A 59 -11.57 8.71 -0.93
C LYS A 59 -10.22 9.37 -0.72
N ASN A 60 -9.82 9.58 0.53
CA ASN A 60 -8.60 10.30 0.90
C ASN A 60 -7.32 9.46 0.80
N LEU A 61 -7.44 8.15 0.60
CA LEU A 61 -6.30 7.23 0.49
C LEU A 61 -6.08 6.77 -0.97
N ARG A 62 -6.99 7.08 -1.90
CA ARG A 62 -6.87 6.66 -3.31
C ARG A 62 -5.65 7.23 -4.04
N SER A 63 -5.08 8.32 -3.54
CA SER A 63 -3.88 8.94 -4.10
C SER A 63 -2.59 8.48 -3.43
N VAL A 64 -2.64 7.50 -2.52
CA VAL A 64 -1.43 6.94 -1.90
C VAL A 64 -0.57 6.31 -3.02
N PRO A 65 0.73 6.65 -3.12
CA PRO A 65 1.64 5.97 -4.03
C PRO A 65 1.98 4.57 -3.51
N LEU A 66 1.02 3.64 -3.55
CA LEU A 66 1.11 2.27 -3.02
C LEU A 66 2.31 1.50 -3.57
N ALA A 67 2.62 1.71 -4.85
CA ALA A 67 3.77 1.12 -5.52
C ALA A 67 5.10 1.47 -4.83
N ALA A 68 5.18 2.64 -4.21
CA ALA A 68 6.36 3.17 -3.55
C ALA A 68 6.38 2.91 -2.04
N LEU A 69 5.41 2.15 -1.48
CA LEU A 69 5.58 1.58 -0.14
C LEU A 69 6.83 0.71 -0.12
N HIS A 70 7.55 0.72 0.99
CA HIS A 70 8.91 0.18 1.04
C HIS A 70 9.08 -0.68 2.30
N ASP A 71 9.61 -1.90 2.15
CA ASP A 71 9.77 -2.85 3.27
C ASP A 71 11.11 -2.69 4.01
N GLY A 72 11.92 -1.72 3.59
CA GLY A 72 13.29 -1.49 4.07
C GLY A 72 14.36 -2.07 3.14
N LYS A 73 13.98 -2.92 2.18
CA LYS A 73 14.86 -3.55 1.18
C LYS A 73 14.49 -3.19 -0.25
N GLY A 74 13.20 -3.07 -0.55
CA GLY A 74 12.67 -2.76 -1.87
C GLY A 74 11.23 -2.24 -1.82
N PHE A 75 10.72 -1.92 -3.00
CA PHE A 75 9.40 -1.35 -3.18
C PHE A 75 8.32 -2.41 -3.34
N LEU A 76 7.09 -2.09 -2.92
CA LEU A 76 5.96 -3.00 -3.00
C LEU A 76 5.68 -3.46 -4.45
N ALA A 77 5.84 -2.56 -5.42
CA ALA A 77 5.64 -2.88 -6.84
C ALA A 77 6.68 -3.86 -7.41
N GLU A 78 7.83 -4.04 -6.76
CA GLU A 78 8.84 -5.02 -7.18
C GLU A 78 8.46 -6.44 -6.76
N ARG A 79 7.57 -6.56 -5.76
CA ARG A 79 7.21 -7.84 -5.13
C ARG A 79 5.80 -8.30 -5.47
N TYR A 80 4.87 -7.38 -5.73
CA TYR A 80 3.45 -7.68 -5.92
C TYR A 80 2.85 -7.00 -7.14
N SER A 81 1.90 -7.69 -7.78
CA SER A 81 0.98 -7.05 -8.73
C SER A 81 -0.06 -6.24 -7.94
N LEU A 82 -0.14 -4.94 -8.19
CA LEU A 82 -1.00 -4.03 -7.44
C LEU A 82 -2.29 -3.70 -8.21
N GLY A 83 -3.43 -3.81 -7.54
CA GLY A 83 -4.74 -3.45 -8.08
C GLY A 83 -5.48 -2.47 -7.18
N ILE A 84 -6.34 -1.64 -7.76
CA ILE A 84 -7.25 -0.75 -7.01
C ILE A 84 -8.69 -1.11 -7.37
N MET A 85 -9.51 -1.38 -6.36
CA MET A 85 -10.93 -1.63 -6.51
C MET A 85 -11.73 -0.35 -6.24
N PRO A 86 -12.67 0.04 -7.12
CA PRO A 86 -13.54 1.19 -6.87
C PRO A 86 -14.62 0.88 -5.81
N SER A 87 -15.16 -0.34 -5.82
CA SER A 87 -16.09 -0.86 -4.80
C SER A 87 -16.18 -2.40 -4.85
N LEU A 88 -16.66 -3.01 -3.77
CA LEU A 88 -16.96 -4.46 -3.76
C LEU A 88 -18.09 -4.82 -4.72
N ALA A 89 -19.11 -3.96 -4.85
CA ALA A 89 -20.28 -4.22 -5.68
C ALA A 89 -19.96 -4.21 -7.20
N LEU A 90 -18.90 -3.50 -7.60
CA LEU A 90 -18.51 -3.35 -9.01
C LEU A 90 -17.35 -4.26 -9.42
N THR A 91 -16.84 -5.08 -8.50
CA THR A 91 -15.71 -5.97 -8.78
C THR A 91 -16.15 -7.42 -8.67
N ASN A 92 -15.90 -8.21 -9.71
CA ASN A 92 -16.11 -9.66 -9.64
C ASN A 92 -15.05 -10.27 -8.72
N THR A 93 -15.43 -10.66 -7.51
CA THR A 93 -14.55 -11.29 -6.52
C THR A 93 -14.54 -12.81 -6.62
N LYS A 94 -15.27 -13.39 -7.58
CA LYS A 94 -15.26 -14.84 -7.79
C LYS A 94 -13.90 -15.26 -8.36
N PRO A 95 -13.25 -16.31 -7.81
CA PRO A 95 -12.06 -16.89 -8.41
C PRO A 95 -12.35 -17.21 -9.87
N THR A 96 -11.61 -16.58 -10.78
CA THR A 96 -11.67 -16.97 -12.19
C THR A 96 -10.76 -18.17 -12.31
N ASN A 97 -11.34 -19.36 -12.46
CA ASN A 97 -10.55 -20.53 -12.82
C ASN A 97 -9.92 -20.24 -14.18
N LEU A 98 -8.59 -20.13 -14.20
CA LEU A 98 -7.76 -20.16 -15.40
C LEU A 98 -7.32 -21.60 -15.64
#